data_AF-F0V758-F1
#
_entry.id   AF-F0V758-F1
#
_cell.length_a   1.000
_cell.length_b   1.000
_cell.length_c   1.000
_cell.angle_alpha   90.00
_cell.angle_beta   90.00
_cell.angle_gamma   90.00
#
_symmetry.space_group_name_H-M   'P 1'
#
loop_
_entity.id
_entity.type
_entity.pdbx_description
1 polymer ?
#
loop_
_entity_poly.entity_id
_entity_poly.type
_entity_poly.pdbx_seq_one_letter_code
_entity_poly.pdbx_strand_id
1 'polypeptide(L)'
;MPAKEIVFHCEYAPSGRARCRVCNSSIPKGQLRLGTGQPFAEPSLTDTEDVNINRQRTIAAEAPRWCHANCFRKFKTTNQWWRTHIDDAELFVGWKELSKADQMELRHFVEAVRNSEMPKPFSHSDPDAPTADTFLGAERAEESAKFLASQVSGKRKGTMRPPRQDTEDRTDEELPWKKSNKNEAKRKHTTKASGKRPTGEQQEIEEARGATPRKRRGAITSVASEALPVVSPKQRGSKDEKTELEGDQGPLSPEQRDAIAVAAEAASQETVARLKEILRRNNQKISGTKDDLVQRAAEGEVMGAIPKCPECSEGFLRFDHNSGVYSCPGFMDSEGDYHRCTFKSKDIVRLPWKK
;
A
#
# COMPACT_ATOMS: atom_id res chain seq x y z
N MET A 1 24.63 2.53 -17.67
CA MET A 1 23.77 1.32 -17.60
C MET A 1 22.39 1.68 -18.14
N PRO A 2 21.73 0.84 -18.95
CA PRO A 2 20.30 1.02 -19.21
C PRO A 2 19.53 0.96 -17.89
N ALA A 3 18.50 1.80 -17.74
CA ALA A 3 17.62 1.74 -16.56
C ALA A 3 16.90 0.38 -16.52
N LYS A 4 16.82 -0.23 -15.34
CA LYS A 4 16.18 -1.54 -15.17
C LYS A 4 14.66 -1.38 -15.27
N GLU A 5 14.05 -2.11 -16.19
CA GLU A 5 12.60 -2.10 -16.44
C GLU A 5 11.78 -2.61 -15.24
N ILE A 6 12.41 -3.38 -14.34
CA ILE A 6 11.78 -3.98 -13.16
C ILE A 6 12.70 -3.78 -11.95
N VAL A 7 12.10 -3.34 -10.84
CA VAL A 7 12.75 -3.17 -9.53
C VAL A 7 12.08 -4.11 -8.53
N PHE A 8 12.87 -4.80 -7.72
CA PHE A 8 12.37 -5.71 -6.70
C PHE A 8 12.35 -5.04 -5.32
N HIS A 9 11.30 -5.33 -4.55
CA HIS A 9 11.06 -4.76 -3.22
C HIS A 9 10.83 -5.87 -2.21
N CYS A 10 11.33 -5.69 -0.99
CA CYS A 10 11.10 -6.56 0.15
C CYS A 10 10.95 -5.74 1.44
N GLU A 11 9.87 -5.96 2.18
CA GLU A 11 9.62 -5.26 3.44
C GLU A 11 8.67 -6.06 4.34
N TYR A 12 8.63 -5.74 5.62
CA TYR A 12 7.52 -6.11 6.49
C TYR A 12 6.36 -5.14 6.26
N ALA A 13 5.16 -5.65 6.01
CA ALA A 13 4.02 -4.82 5.61
C ALA A 13 3.67 -3.77 6.69
N PRO A 14 3.78 -2.45 6.43
CA PRO A 14 3.45 -1.41 7.42
C PRO A 14 1.95 -1.34 7.74
N SER A 15 1.09 -1.87 6.88
CA SER A 15 -0.35 -2.01 7.12
C SER A 15 -0.97 -3.18 6.38
N GLY A 16 -2.08 -3.70 6.90
CA GLY A 16 -2.84 -4.82 6.33
C GLY A 16 -3.67 -4.51 5.07
N ARG A 17 -3.43 -3.37 4.41
CA ARG A 17 -4.29 -2.85 3.33
C ARG A 17 -3.95 -3.39 1.94
N ALA A 18 -2.75 -3.93 1.75
CA ALA A 18 -2.33 -4.43 0.44
C ALA A 18 -2.98 -5.79 0.15
N ARG A 19 -3.37 -6.02 -1.11
CA ARG A 19 -3.82 -7.34 -1.60
C ARG A 19 -2.68 -8.00 -2.35
N CYS A 20 -2.46 -9.29 -2.09
CA CYS A 20 -1.46 -10.08 -2.78
C CYS A 20 -1.82 -10.25 -4.25
N ARG A 21 -0.93 -9.84 -5.17
CA ARG A 21 -1.17 -9.87 -6.62
C ARG A 21 -1.20 -11.29 -7.22
N VAL A 22 -0.87 -12.32 -6.44
CA VAL A 22 -1.01 -13.74 -6.83
C VAL A 22 -2.31 -14.35 -6.27
N CYS A 23 -2.55 -14.29 -4.96
CA CYS A 23 -3.71 -14.94 -4.34
C CYS A 23 -4.95 -14.05 -4.13
N ASN A 24 -4.84 -12.75 -4.37
CA ASN A 24 -5.86 -11.72 -4.14
C ASN A 24 -6.36 -11.56 -2.68
N SER A 25 -5.85 -12.32 -1.72
CA SER A 25 -6.08 -12.11 -0.28
C SER A 25 -5.32 -10.89 0.25
N SER A 26 -5.75 -10.34 1.39
CA SER A 26 -5.04 -9.30 2.13
C SER A 26 -3.70 -9.80 2.68
N ILE A 27 -2.67 -8.95 2.65
CA ILE A 27 -1.37 -9.18 3.28
C ILE A 27 -1.40 -8.53 4.68
N PRO A 28 -1.31 -9.27 5.80
CA PRO A 28 -1.39 -8.70 7.15
C PRO A 28 -0.24 -7.74 7.50
N LYS A 29 -0.46 -6.86 8.48
CA LYS A 29 0.59 -5.95 9.01
C LYS A 29 1.71 -6.77 9.68
N GLY A 30 2.96 -6.37 9.48
CA GLY A 30 4.16 -7.00 10.03
C GLY A 30 4.63 -8.25 9.26
N GLN A 31 3.84 -8.76 8.32
CA GLN A 31 4.22 -9.93 7.52
C GLN A 31 5.20 -9.59 6.40
N LEU A 32 6.14 -10.51 6.12
CA LEU A 32 7.08 -10.36 5.02
C LEU A 32 6.33 -10.36 3.67
N ARG A 33 6.53 -9.28 2.90
CA ARG A 33 5.99 -9.15 1.55
C ARG A 33 7.08 -8.82 0.54
N LEU A 34 6.92 -9.40 -0.64
CA LEU A 34 7.80 -9.20 -1.79
C LEU A 34 6.99 -8.54 -2.91
N GLY A 35 7.62 -7.68 -3.71
CA GLY A 35 6.95 -6.94 -4.76
C GLY A 35 7.87 -6.63 -5.94
N THR A 36 7.25 -6.35 -7.08
CA THR A 36 7.94 -5.79 -8.26
C THR A 36 7.31 -4.45 -8.59
N GLY A 37 8.14 -3.40 -8.67
CA GLY A 37 7.79 -2.12 -9.30
C GLY A 37 8.33 -2.06 -10.72
N GLN A 38 7.75 -1.19 -11.54
CA GLN A 38 8.29 -0.81 -12.85
C GLN A 38 8.42 0.71 -12.86
N PRO A 39 9.62 1.28 -12.65
CA PRO A 39 9.80 2.72 -12.72
C PRO A 39 9.48 3.20 -14.14
N PHE A 40 8.80 4.35 -14.28
CA PHE A 40 8.33 4.90 -15.55
C PHE A 40 7.30 4.03 -16.30
N ALA A 41 6.54 3.18 -15.59
CA ALA A 41 5.45 2.43 -16.21
C ALA A 41 4.35 3.36 -16.73
N GLU A 42 4.08 3.32 -18.03
CA GLU A 42 2.96 4.05 -18.63
C GLU A 42 1.61 3.56 -18.08
N PRO A 43 0.68 4.45 -17.75
CA PRO A 43 -0.65 4.06 -17.29
C PRO A 43 -1.43 3.38 -18.42
N SER A 44 -2.14 2.28 -18.11
CA SER A 44 -2.85 1.46 -19.10
C SER A 44 -4.10 2.12 -19.72
N LEU A 45 -4.35 3.40 -19.44
CA LEU A 45 -5.52 4.16 -19.85
C LEU A 45 -5.04 5.49 -20.42
N THR A 46 -5.61 5.90 -21.55
CA THR A 46 -5.33 7.17 -22.22
C THR A 46 -5.45 8.35 -21.26
N ASP A 47 -4.55 9.30 -21.41
CA ASP A 47 -4.55 10.53 -20.63
C ASP A 47 -5.90 11.24 -20.71
N THR A 48 -6.35 11.73 -19.55
CA THR A 48 -7.50 12.62 -19.42
C THR A 48 -7.02 14.06 -19.31
N GLU A 49 -7.87 15.05 -19.58
CA GLU A 49 -7.53 16.47 -19.37
C GLU A 49 -7.27 16.80 -17.88
N ASP A 50 -7.76 15.96 -16.96
CA ASP A 50 -7.50 16.07 -15.53
C ASP A 50 -6.08 15.57 -15.18
N VAL A 51 -5.20 16.53 -14.90
CA VAL A 51 -3.79 16.35 -14.50
C VAL A 51 -3.67 15.53 -13.20
N ASN A 52 -4.59 15.67 -12.25
CA ASN A 52 -4.54 14.94 -10.98
C ASN A 52 -4.86 13.45 -11.20
N ILE A 53 -5.85 13.16 -12.05
CA ILE A 53 -6.17 11.79 -12.44
C ILE A 53 -4.98 11.14 -13.15
N ASN A 54 -4.33 11.82 -14.11
CA ASN A 54 -3.15 11.29 -14.79
C ASN A 54 -2.00 11.03 -13.80
N ARG A 55 -1.67 12.01 -12.95
CA ARG A 55 -0.63 11.85 -11.91
C ARG A 55 -0.91 10.65 -11.00
N GLN A 56 -2.15 10.47 -10.56
CA GLN A 56 -2.53 9.36 -9.69
C GLN A 56 -2.47 8.01 -10.42
N ARG A 57 -2.77 7.97 -11.73
CA ARG A 57 -2.58 6.78 -12.57
C ARG A 57 -1.10 6.42 -12.74
N THR A 58 -0.22 7.38 -13.00
CA THR A 58 1.24 7.16 -13.08
C THR A 58 1.78 6.61 -11.77
N ILE A 59 1.43 7.23 -10.63
CA ILE A 59 1.81 6.73 -9.30
C ILE A 59 1.32 5.28 -9.09
N ALA A 60 0.12 4.94 -9.54
CA ALA A 60 -0.43 3.58 -9.42
C ALA A 60 0.19 2.57 -10.42
N ALA A 61 0.72 3.04 -11.56
CA ALA A 61 1.45 2.23 -12.52
C ALA A 61 2.84 1.85 -11.95
N GLU A 62 3.57 2.85 -11.42
CA GLU A 62 4.91 2.66 -10.83
C GLU A 62 4.89 1.93 -9.48
N ALA A 63 3.78 2.01 -8.72
CA ALA A 63 3.66 1.44 -7.39
C ALA A 63 3.99 -0.08 -7.33
N PRO A 64 4.79 -0.54 -6.34
CA PRO A 64 5.15 -1.94 -6.19
C PRO A 64 3.94 -2.88 -6.09
N ARG A 65 3.94 -3.93 -6.93
CA ARG A 65 2.88 -4.93 -6.98
C ARG A 65 3.14 -6.04 -5.95
N TRP A 66 2.71 -5.80 -4.72
CA TRP A 66 2.94 -6.66 -3.55
C TRP A 66 2.33 -8.06 -3.64
N CYS A 67 3.02 -9.02 -3.03
CA CYS A 67 2.64 -10.42 -2.84
C CYS A 67 3.06 -10.89 -1.44
N HIS A 68 2.37 -11.89 -0.87
CA HIS A 68 2.95 -12.67 0.24
C HIS A 68 4.26 -13.30 -0.21
N ALA A 69 5.27 -13.39 0.67
CA ALA A 69 6.56 -14.01 0.33
C ALA A 69 6.41 -15.41 -0.29
N ASN A 70 5.56 -16.26 0.31
CA ASN A 70 5.28 -17.60 -0.24
C ASN A 70 4.52 -17.60 -1.57
N CYS A 71 3.63 -16.63 -1.80
CA CYS A 71 2.97 -16.49 -3.10
C CYS A 71 3.94 -15.95 -4.17
N PHE A 72 5.01 -15.25 -3.80
CA PHE A 72 6.00 -14.74 -4.74
C PHE A 72 6.76 -15.86 -5.47
N ARG A 73 6.89 -17.04 -4.84
CA ARG A 73 7.35 -18.30 -5.45
C ARG A 73 6.53 -18.73 -6.68
N LYS A 74 5.28 -18.25 -6.77
CA LYS A 74 4.31 -18.50 -7.85
C LYS A 74 4.02 -17.24 -8.68
N PHE A 75 4.81 -16.17 -8.51
CA PHE A 75 4.55 -14.87 -9.14
C PHE A 75 4.59 -14.93 -10.67
N LYS A 76 5.53 -15.70 -11.24
CA LYS A 76 5.67 -15.95 -12.68
C LYS A 76 5.91 -17.44 -12.90
N THR A 77 5.20 -18.00 -13.87
CA THR A 77 5.24 -19.42 -14.26
C THR A 77 6.45 -19.78 -15.13
N THR A 78 7.02 -18.80 -15.82
CA THR A 78 8.10 -19.03 -16.79
C THR A 78 9.48 -18.78 -16.16
N ASN A 79 10.25 -19.85 -16.00
CA ASN A 79 11.64 -19.82 -15.53
C ASN A 79 12.55 -18.84 -16.31
N GLN A 80 12.30 -18.68 -17.62
CA GLN A 80 13.03 -17.72 -18.45
C GLN A 80 12.84 -16.27 -18.00
N TRP A 81 11.63 -15.87 -17.58
CA TRP A 81 11.36 -14.50 -17.11
C TRP A 81 12.21 -14.19 -15.88
N TRP A 82 12.27 -15.14 -14.94
CA TRP A 82 13.08 -14.97 -13.75
C TRP A 82 14.56 -14.80 -14.09
N ARG A 83 15.13 -15.70 -14.90
CA ARG A 83 16.55 -15.62 -15.30
C ARG A 83 16.94 -14.29 -15.96
N THR A 84 16.03 -13.64 -16.67
CA THR A 84 16.31 -12.36 -17.36
C THR A 84 16.06 -11.12 -16.52
N HIS A 85 15.25 -11.20 -15.45
CA HIS A 85 14.87 -10.04 -14.65
C HIS A 85 15.31 -10.09 -13.17
N ILE A 86 15.64 -11.25 -12.60
CA ILE A 86 15.85 -11.39 -11.15
C ILE A 86 17.18 -10.80 -10.66
N ASP A 87 17.06 -9.87 -9.73
CA ASP A 87 18.18 -9.18 -9.10
C ASP A 87 18.83 -10.01 -7.99
N ASP A 88 20.06 -9.65 -7.62
CA ASP A 88 20.66 -10.16 -6.37
C ASP A 88 19.80 -9.69 -5.18
N ALA A 89 19.67 -10.52 -4.15
CA ALA A 89 18.79 -10.24 -3.02
C ALA A 89 19.15 -8.91 -2.32
N GLU A 90 20.44 -8.58 -2.28
CA GLU A 90 21.02 -7.35 -1.75
C GLU A 90 20.57 -6.07 -2.48
N LEU A 91 20.14 -6.20 -3.74
CA LEU A 91 19.68 -5.09 -4.57
C LEU A 91 18.18 -4.82 -4.41
N PHE A 92 17.44 -5.67 -3.69
CA PHE A 92 16.03 -5.43 -3.42
C PHE A 92 15.86 -4.21 -2.52
N VAL A 93 14.95 -3.32 -2.89
CA VAL A 93 14.61 -2.14 -2.08
C VAL A 93 13.98 -2.61 -0.77
N GLY A 94 14.60 -2.25 0.35
CA GLY A 94 14.23 -2.68 1.71
C GLY A 94 15.07 -3.83 2.28
N TRP A 95 15.99 -4.42 1.52
CA TRP A 95 16.87 -5.53 1.95
C TRP A 95 17.51 -5.35 3.33
N LYS A 96 18.03 -4.14 3.61
CA LYS A 96 18.76 -3.82 4.86
C LYS A 96 17.88 -3.83 6.11
N GLU A 97 16.56 -3.74 5.95
CA GLU A 97 15.58 -3.68 7.05
C GLU A 97 15.01 -5.06 7.41
N LEU A 98 15.31 -6.09 6.60
CA LEU A 98 14.92 -7.48 6.87
C LEU A 98 15.77 -8.10 7.99
N SER A 99 15.18 -9.08 8.69
CA SER A 99 15.90 -9.95 9.61
C SER A 99 16.99 -10.75 8.90
N LYS A 100 18.04 -11.15 9.63
CA LYS A 100 19.11 -12.00 9.08
C LYS A 100 18.60 -13.36 8.57
N ALA A 101 17.49 -13.86 9.13
CA ALA A 101 16.83 -15.09 8.68
C ALA A 101 16.15 -14.86 7.32
N ASP A 102 15.31 -13.82 7.21
CA ASP A 102 14.61 -13.50 5.95
C ASP A 102 15.57 -13.08 4.83
N GLN A 103 16.69 -12.42 5.17
CA GLN A 103 17.79 -12.14 4.23
C GLN A 103 18.39 -13.43 3.66
N MET A 104 18.68 -14.41 4.51
CA MET A 104 19.20 -15.72 4.09
C MET A 104 18.18 -16.49 3.24
N GLU A 105 16.90 -16.49 3.63
CA GLU A 105 15.83 -17.13 2.85
C GLU A 105 15.60 -16.45 1.50
N LEU A 106 15.69 -15.12 1.41
CA LEU A 106 15.56 -14.38 0.16
C LEU A 106 16.76 -14.60 -0.78
N ARG A 107 17.98 -14.81 -0.25
CA ARG A 107 19.13 -15.30 -1.05
C ARG A 107 18.87 -16.68 -1.63
N HIS A 108 18.49 -17.65 -0.79
CA HIS A 108 18.14 -19.00 -1.26
C HIS A 108 16.99 -18.99 -2.27
N PHE A 109 16.03 -18.06 -2.13
CA PHE A 109 14.98 -17.83 -3.10
C PHE A 109 15.55 -17.37 -4.46
N VAL A 110 16.36 -16.31 -4.48
CA VAL A 110 16.96 -15.77 -5.71
C VAL A 110 17.83 -16.82 -6.42
N GLU A 111 18.62 -17.57 -5.65
CA GLU A 111 19.49 -18.64 -6.16
C GLU A 111 18.67 -19.78 -6.80
N ALA A 112 17.68 -20.34 -6.09
CA ALA A 112 16.80 -21.37 -6.63
C ALA A 112 16.08 -20.91 -7.90
N VAL A 113 15.56 -19.67 -7.89
CA VAL A 113 14.89 -19.04 -9.03
C VAL A 113 15.82 -18.93 -10.26
N ARG A 114 17.09 -18.51 -10.08
CA ARG A 114 18.08 -18.44 -11.17
C ARG A 114 18.40 -19.83 -11.74
N ASN A 115 18.58 -20.80 -10.85
CA ASN A 115 18.81 -22.21 -11.21
C ASN A 115 17.56 -22.85 -11.85
N SER A 116 16.39 -22.21 -11.71
CA SER A 116 15.07 -22.67 -12.16
C SER A 116 14.53 -23.87 -11.39
N GLU A 117 14.94 -23.95 -10.13
CA GLU A 117 14.36 -24.80 -9.11
C GLU A 117 13.17 -24.08 -8.46
N MET A 118 12.23 -24.85 -7.90
CA MET A 118 11.15 -24.26 -7.12
C MET A 118 11.72 -23.79 -5.76
N PRO A 119 11.65 -22.49 -5.41
CA PRO A 119 12.20 -22.00 -4.15
C PRO A 119 11.50 -22.65 -2.95
N LYS A 120 12.18 -22.75 -1.82
CA LYS A 120 11.58 -23.18 -0.56
C LYS A 120 10.58 -22.13 -0.03
N PRO A 121 9.56 -22.52 0.77
CA PRO A 121 8.75 -21.56 1.50
C PRO A 121 9.61 -20.78 2.50
N PHE A 122 9.24 -19.52 2.74
CA PHE A 122 9.79 -18.69 3.80
C PHE A 122 9.24 -19.15 5.16
N SER A 123 10.07 -19.19 6.20
CA SER A 123 9.67 -19.70 7.53
C SER A 123 8.81 -18.72 8.31
N HIS A 124 9.02 -17.42 8.12
CA HIS A 124 8.30 -16.34 8.80
C HIS A 124 7.16 -15.72 7.96
N SER A 125 6.67 -16.44 6.94
CA SER A 125 5.51 -16.00 6.15
C SER A 125 4.18 -16.20 6.89
N ASP A 126 3.22 -15.36 6.56
CA ASP A 126 1.81 -15.42 6.98
C ASP A 126 1.24 -16.87 6.99
N PRO A 127 0.77 -17.38 8.15
CA PRO A 127 0.21 -18.73 8.25
C PRO A 127 -1.12 -18.89 7.50
N ASP A 128 -1.84 -17.78 7.23
CA ASP A 128 -3.09 -17.80 6.45
C ASP A 128 -2.84 -17.69 4.93
N ALA A 129 -1.58 -17.58 4.49
CA ALA A 129 -1.25 -17.55 3.07
C ALA A 129 -1.56 -18.91 2.41
N PRO A 130 -2.35 -18.96 1.31
CA PRO A 130 -2.68 -20.21 0.64
C PRO A 130 -1.42 -20.83 0.01
N THR A 131 -0.87 -21.86 0.65
CA THR A 131 0.36 -22.54 0.23
C THR A 131 0.14 -23.52 -0.93
N ALA A 132 -1.11 -23.95 -1.19
CA ALA A 132 -1.47 -24.93 -2.21
C ALA A 132 -1.07 -24.52 -3.64
N ASP A 133 -0.70 -25.49 -4.49
CA ASP A 133 -0.11 -25.27 -5.82
C ASP A 133 -1.10 -24.89 -6.93
N THR A 134 -2.40 -25.01 -6.69
CA THR A 134 -3.45 -24.71 -7.68
C THR A 134 -3.74 -23.21 -7.86
N PHE A 135 -3.10 -22.32 -7.08
CA PHE A 135 -3.42 -20.88 -7.09
C PHE A 135 -2.69 -20.08 -8.18
N LEU A 136 -3.03 -20.35 -9.44
CA LEU A 136 -2.74 -19.48 -10.57
C LEU A 136 -4.07 -19.12 -11.25
N GLY A 137 -4.62 -17.96 -10.90
CA GLY A 137 -5.89 -17.49 -11.48
C GLY A 137 -5.80 -17.31 -13.00
N ALA A 138 -6.86 -17.66 -13.73
CA ALA A 138 -6.90 -17.63 -15.20
C ALA A 138 -6.52 -16.26 -15.80
N GLU A 139 -6.97 -15.18 -15.17
CA GLU A 139 -6.62 -13.78 -15.48
C GLU A 139 -5.09 -13.54 -15.55
N ARG A 140 -4.32 -14.23 -14.69
CA ARG A 140 -2.86 -14.09 -14.59
C ARG A 140 -2.10 -14.93 -15.63
N ALA A 141 -2.67 -16.05 -16.05
CA ALA A 141 -2.18 -16.79 -17.21
C ALA A 141 -2.33 -15.94 -18.49
N GLU A 142 -3.45 -15.23 -18.62
CA GLU A 142 -3.71 -14.29 -19.72
C GLU A 142 -2.74 -13.10 -19.72
N GLU A 143 -2.48 -12.45 -18.57
CA GLU A 143 -1.46 -11.39 -18.46
C GLU A 143 -0.05 -11.87 -18.83
N SER A 144 0.30 -13.09 -18.43
CA SER A 144 1.61 -13.68 -18.76
C SER A 144 1.72 -13.98 -20.26
N ALA A 145 0.64 -14.46 -20.89
CA ALA A 145 0.57 -14.64 -22.33
C ALA A 145 0.62 -13.30 -23.10
N LYS A 146 -0.06 -12.26 -22.63
CA LYS A 146 -0.02 -10.91 -23.21
C LYS A 146 1.38 -10.31 -23.20
N PHE A 147 2.13 -10.47 -22.09
CA PHE A 147 3.53 -10.02 -21.99
C PHE A 147 4.46 -10.79 -22.94
N LEU A 148 4.27 -12.11 -23.08
CA LEU A 148 5.04 -12.89 -24.06
C LEU A 148 4.72 -12.45 -25.50
N ALA A 149 3.45 -12.14 -25.80
CA ALA A 149 3.03 -11.65 -27.11
C ALA A 149 3.62 -10.27 -27.46
N SER A 150 3.74 -9.35 -26.48
CA SER A 150 4.35 -8.03 -26.73
C SER A 150 5.86 -8.09 -27.00
N GLN A 151 6.59 -9.05 -26.40
CA GLN A 151 8.00 -9.26 -26.72
C GLN A 151 8.22 -9.85 -28.13
N VAL A 152 7.24 -10.57 -28.69
CA VAL A 152 7.32 -11.11 -30.06
C VAL A 152 7.02 -10.04 -31.11
N SER A 153 6.11 -9.10 -30.84
CA SER A 153 5.79 -8.02 -31.79
C SER A 153 6.90 -6.97 -31.90
N GLY A 154 7.68 -6.74 -30.82
CA GLY A 154 8.84 -5.83 -30.83
C GLY A 154 9.96 -6.19 -31.82
N LYS A 155 10.03 -7.44 -32.31
CA LYS A 155 11.06 -7.89 -33.25
C LYS A 155 10.75 -7.65 -34.74
N ARG A 156 9.64 -6.98 -35.08
CA ARG A 156 9.21 -6.74 -36.48
C ARG A 156 9.20 -5.26 -36.92
N LYS A 157 10.23 -4.49 -36.58
CA LYS A 157 10.60 -3.25 -37.29
C LYS A 157 12.12 -3.19 -37.48
N GLY A 158 12.59 -3.62 -38.65
CA GLY A 158 14.03 -3.75 -38.91
C GLY A 158 14.42 -4.27 -40.29
N THR A 159 13.55 -4.19 -41.30
CA THR A 159 13.94 -4.40 -42.70
C THR A 159 13.61 -3.15 -43.50
N MET A 160 14.65 -2.47 -43.99
CA MET A 160 14.50 -1.29 -44.83
C MET A 160 13.77 -1.64 -46.12
N ARG A 161 12.82 -0.81 -46.51
CA ARG A 161 12.21 -0.85 -47.84
C ARG A 161 13.18 -0.14 -48.81
N PRO A 162 13.62 -0.78 -49.91
CA PRO A 162 14.53 -0.13 -50.85
C PRO A 162 13.85 1.06 -51.57
N PRO A 163 14.63 2.02 -52.10
CA PRO A 163 14.08 3.22 -52.74
C PRO A 163 13.25 2.89 -53.96
N ARG A 164 12.22 3.70 -54.22
CA ARG A 164 11.55 3.71 -55.52
C ARG A 164 12.47 4.40 -56.53
N GLN A 165 12.63 3.82 -57.72
CA GLN A 165 13.04 4.57 -58.89
C GLN A 165 11.78 5.07 -59.58
N ASP A 166 11.75 6.36 -59.87
CA ASP A 166 10.68 7.00 -60.63
C ASP A 166 10.94 6.81 -62.12
N THR A 167 9.95 6.29 -62.83
CA THR A 167 9.82 6.41 -64.29
C THR A 167 8.36 6.70 -64.60
N GLU A 168 8.11 7.87 -65.15
CA GLU A 168 6.80 8.35 -65.59
C GLU A 168 6.45 7.71 -66.95
N ASP A 169 5.22 7.19 -67.11
CA ASP A 169 4.31 7.62 -68.19
C ASP A 169 2.85 7.16 -67.92
N ARG A 170 1.88 7.99 -68.36
CA ARG A 170 0.48 7.77 -68.81
C ARG A 170 -0.32 6.50 -68.44
N THR A 171 -1.66 6.50 -68.32
CA THR A 171 -2.75 7.49 -68.63
C THR A 171 -3.98 7.19 -67.75
N ASP A 172 -4.93 8.14 -67.69
CA ASP A 172 -6.26 7.99 -67.05
C ASP A 172 -7.15 6.88 -67.66
N GLU A 173 -7.94 6.19 -66.82
CA GLU A 173 -9.39 5.94 -67.07
C GLU A 173 -10.12 5.47 -65.79
N GLU A 174 -11.44 5.67 -65.74
CA GLU A 174 -12.28 5.45 -64.55
C GLU A 174 -12.84 4.01 -64.38
N LEU A 175 -13.10 3.66 -63.12
CA LEU A 175 -14.13 2.73 -62.57
C LEU A 175 -14.98 1.89 -63.56
N PRO A 176 -15.21 0.58 -63.27
CA PRO A 176 -16.14 0.27 -62.17
C PRO A 176 -15.95 -1.06 -61.40
N TRP A 177 -16.34 -1.06 -60.12
CA TRP A 177 -16.43 -2.28 -59.30
C TRP A 177 -17.70 -3.10 -59.62
N LYS A 178 -17.60 -4.44 -59.59
CA LYS A 178 -18.74 -5.37 -59.68
C LYS A 178 -18.68 -6.47 -58.60
N LYS A 179 -19.82 -6.61 -57.92
CA LYS A 179 -20.50 -7.80 -57.32
C LYS A 179 -19.82 -9.16 -57.65
N SER A 180 -19.80 -10.20 -56.82
CA SER A 180 -20.69 -10.68 -55.73
C SER A 180 -19.87 -11.71 -54.90
N ASN A 181 -20.20 -12.16 -53.68
CA ASN A 181 -21.41 -12.91 -53.39
C ASN A 181 -21.73 -13.05 -51.88
N LYS A 182 -23.01 -13.31 -51.61
CA LYS A 182 -23.64 -13.39 -50.29
C LYS A 182 -23.71 -14.84 -49.80
N ASN A 183 -23.58 -15.06 -48.49
CA ASN A 183 -24.44 -16.04 -47.81
C ASN A 183 -24.71 -15.63 -46.35
N GLU A 184 -25.90 -15.96 -45.86
CA GLU A 184 -26.56 -15.30 -44.72
C GLU A 184 -27.08 -16.33 -43.70
N ALA A 185 -26.80 -16.14 -42.41
CA ALA A 185 -27.46 -16.87 -41.32
C ALA A 185 -27.61 -16.03 -40.02
N LYS A 186 -28.63 -15.16 -40.02
CA LYS A 186 -29.58 -14.89 -38.90
C LYS A 186 -29.01 -14.82 -37.45
N ARG A 187 -28.99 -13.61 -36.85
CA ARG A 187 -30.01 -13.07 -35.88
C ARG A 187 -29.80 -13.55 -34.41
N LYS A 188 -29.96 -12.73 -33.34
CA LYS A 188 -30.60 -11.40 -33.17
C LYS A 188 -29.81 -10.54 -32.14
N HIS A 189 -29.77 -9.23 -32.33
CA HIS A 189 -29.60 -8.24 -31.25
C HIS A 189 -30.97 -7.62 -30.92
N THR A 190 -31.18 -7.23 -29.66
CA THR A 190 -32.27 -6.32 -29.26
C THR A 190 -31.73 -5.16 -28.44
N THR A 191 -32.11 -3.96 -28.86
CA THR A 191 -31.94 -2.65 -28.20
C THR A 191 -32.87 -2.53 -26.96
N LYS A 192 -32.89 -1.49 -26.09
CA LYS A 192 -32.35 -0.10 -26.10
C LYS A 192 -32.46 0.53 -24.68
N ALA A 193 -31.75 1.63 -24.45
CA ALA A 193 -32.11 2.82 -23.66
C ALA A 193 -32.56 2.77 -22.16
N SER A 194 -31.71 3.32 -21.29
CA SER A 194 -31.91 4.48 -20.39
C SER A 194 -33.34 4.98 -20.04
N GLY A 195 -33.61 5.26 -18.75
CA GLY A 195 -34.69 6.19 -18.37
C GLY A 195 -35.17 6.26 -16.90
N LYS A 196 -34.60 7.17 -16.11
CA LYS A 196 -35.20 7.97 -15.00
C LYS A 196 -35.82 7.32 -13.73
N ARG A 197 -35.74 8.13 -12.66
CA ARG A 197 -36.21 7.98 -11.28
C ARG A 197 -37.61 8.63 -11.11
N PRO A 198 -38.42 8.23 -10.11
CA PRO A 198 -39.28 9.17 -9.40
C PRO A 198 -39.13 9.10 -7.86
N THR A 199 -39.88 9.95 -7.15
CA THR A 199 -39.78 10.28 -5.71
C THR A 199 -41.16 10.30 -5.03
N GLY A 200 -41.20 10.07 -3.71
CA GLY A 200 -42.40 10.19 -2.84
C GLY A 200 -43.32 8.95 -2.84
N GLU A 201 -44.10 8.64 -1.81
CA GLU A 201 -44.17 9.15 -0.42
C GLU A 201 -44.77 8.08 0.53
N GLN A 202 -44.91 8.39 1.82
CA GLN A 202 -45.20 7.54 2.98
C GLN A 202 -46.47 6.67 2.94
N GLN A 203 -46.44 5.52 3.63
CA GLN A 203 -47.48 5.13 4.60
C GLN A 203 -46.99 4.00 5.54
N GLU A 204 -47.45 4.02 6.79
CA GLU A 204 -47.19 3.01 7.85
C GLU A 204 -48.13 1.80 7.73
N ILE A 205 -47.78 0.67 8.36
CA ILE A 205 -48.66 -0.27 9.11
C ILE A 205 -47.78 -1.37 9.78
N GLU A 206 -48.36 -2.03 10.78
CA GLU A 206 -47.72 -2.68 11.95
C GLU A 206 -47.09 -4.09 11.78
N GLU A 207 -46.60 -4.62 12.90
CA GLU A 207 -45.90 -5.90 13.10
C GLU A 207 -46.71 -7.18 12.78
N ALA A 208 -46.01 -8.25 12.33
CA ALA A 208 -46.21 -9.61 12.87
C ALA A 208 -45.09 -10.62 12.52
N ARG A 209 -44.30 -10.96 13.54
CA ARG A 209 -43.62 -12.24 13.87
C ARG A 209 -43.67 -13.42 12.84
N GLY A 210 -42.52 -14.00 12.51
CA GLY A 210 -42.40 -15.31 11.84
C GLY A 210 -40.98 -15.92 11.86
N ALA A 211 -40.78 -17.01 12.60
CA ALA A 211 -39.49 -17.54 13.08
C ALA A 211 -38.44 -18.05 12.05
N THR A 212 -37.18 -18.00 12.50
CA THR A 212 -35.94 -18.59 11.91
C THR A 212 -35.90 -20.14 11.93
N PRO A 213 -34.88 -20.84 11.36
CA PRO A 213 -33.64 -21.08 12.14
C PRO A 213 -32.31 -21.20 11.35
N ARG A 214 -31.24 -20.61 11.92
CA ARG A 214 -29.83 -20.92 11.59
C ARG A 214 -29.32 -22.04 12.51
N LYS A 215 -28.69 -23.09 11.97
CA LYS A 215 -28.15 -24.21 12.77
C LYS A 215 -26.84 -23.86 13.49
N ARG A 216 -26.78 -24.18 14.78
CA ARG A 216 -25.54 -24.41 15.57
C ARG A 216 -25.47 -25.89 15.99
N ARG A 217 -24.26 -26.43 16.09
CA ARG A 217 -23.83 -27.57 16.94
C ARG A 217 -22.43 -27.17 17.45
N GLY A 218 -21.98 -27.49 18.66
CA GLY A 218 -22.61 -28.11 19.82
C GLY A 218 -21.50 -28.41 20.85
N ALA A 219 -21.71 -28.05 22.12
CA ALA A 219 -20.85 -28.45 23.24
C ALA A 219 -21.38 -29.78 23.85
N ILE A 220 -20.95 -30.38 24.96
CA ILE A 220 -20.12 -30.00 26.13
C ILE A 220 -19.54 -31.32 26.71
N THR A 221 -18.44 -31.30 27.43
CA THR A 221 -18.31 -32.02 28.73
C THR A 221 -17.34 -31.28 29.65
N SER A 222 -17.60 -31.35 30.97
CA SER A 222 -16.89 -30.60 32.01
C SER A 222 -16.64 -31.48 33.23
N VAL A 223 -15.46 -31.39 33.83
CA VAL A 223 -15.18 -31.85 35.21
C VAL A 223 -14.28 -30.83 35.91
N ALA A 224 -14.58 -30.56 37.18
CA ALA A 224 -13.73 -29.85 38.14
C ALA A 224 -13.07 -30.91 39.07
N SER A 225 -12.08 -30.68 39.94
CA SER A 225 -11.33 -29.49 40.44
C SER A 225 -9.92 -29.98 40.83
N GLU A 226 -8.95 -29.10 41.10
CA GLU A 226 -8.04 -29.10 42.28
C GLU A 226 -6.82 -28.15 42.11
N ALA A 227 -5.93 -28.11 43.11
CA ALA A 227 -5.17 -26.94 43.54
C ALA A 227 -3.78 -26.69 42.89
N LEU A 228 -3.18 -25.56 43.30
CA LEU A 228 -1.88 -24.99 42.91
C LEU A 228 -0.68 -25.93 43.20
N PRO A 229 0.51 -25.70 42.59
CA PRO A 229 1.45 -24.77 43.24
C PRO A 229 2.21 -23.82 42.29
N VAL A 230 2.66 -22.70 42.87
CA VAL A 230 3.57 -21.69 42.29
C VAL A 230 5.01 -22.20 42.32
N VAL A 231 5.79 -21.95 41.25
CA VAL A 231 7.27 -21.94 41.32
C VAL A 231 7.84 -20.77 40.50
N SER A 232 8.79 -20.05 41.11
CA SER A 232 9.39 -18.80 40.64
C SER A 232 10.71 -18.99 39.83
N PRO A 233 11.29 -17.92 39.23
CA PRO A 233 12.27 -18.04 38.15
C PRO A 233 13.72 -18.28 38.60
N LYS A 234 14.57 -18.74 37.67
CA LYS A 234 16.03 -18.84 37.86
C LYS A 234 16.77 -17.66 37.24
N GLN A 235 17.38 -16.86 38.11
CA GLN A 235 18.45 -15.93 37.73
C GLN A 235 19.76 -16.69 37.44
N ARG A 236 20.64 -16.07 36.64
CA ARG A 236 22.09 -16.21 36.80
C ARG A 236 22.71 -14.85 36.48
N GLY A 237 23.60 -14.37 37.35
CA GLY A 237 24.28 -13.10 37.16
C GLY A 237 25.64 -13.06 37.83
N SER A 238 26.45 -12.12 37.36
CA SER A 238 27.69 -11.58 37.91
C SER A 238 27.82 -10.22 37.23
N LYS A 239 27.73 -9.09 37.97
CA LYS A 239 28.87 -8.46 38.65
C LYS A 239 30.03 -8.14 37.70
N ASP A 240 30.56 -6.93 37.62
CA ASP A 240 30.20 -5.64 38.26
C ASP A 240 30.06 -4.58 37.11
N GLU A 241 29.79 -3.28 37.27
CA GLU A 241 30.07 -2.32 38.34
C GLU A 241 29.00 -1.19 38.39
N LYS A 242 29.11 -0.26 39.35
CA LYS A 242 28.09 0.75 39.65
C LYS A 242 28.46 2.14 39.09
N THR A 243 27.94 2.48 37.92
CA THR A 243 27.87 3.88 37.44
C THR A 243 26.41 4.32 37.41
N GLU A 244 26.08 5.41 38.10
CA GLU A 244 24.73 5.98 38.12
C GLU A 244 24.49 6.69 36.78
N LEU A 245 23.92 5.95 35.82
CA LEU A 245 23.40 6.50 34.57
C LEU A 245 21.93 6.83 34.77
N GLU A 246 21.64 8.13 34.84
CA GLU A 246 20.26 8.63 34.75
C GLU A 246 19.63 8.07 33.47
N GLY A 247 18.59 7.26 33.63
CA GLY A 247 17.91 6.64 32.49
C GLY A 247 17.35 7.72 31.57
N ASP A 248 17.48 7.52 30.27
CA ASP A 248 17.07 8.43 29.18
C ASP A 248 15.55 8.72 29.21
N GLN A 249 15.14 9.54 30.17
CA GLN A 249 13.82 10.15 30.23
C GLN A 249 13.79 11.16 29.07
N GLY A 250 13.27 10.71 27.92
CA GLY A 250 13.09 11.57 26.75
C GLY A 250 12.32 12.86 27.09
N PRO A 251 12.25 13.84 26.17
CA PRO A 251 11.98 15.28 26.37
C PRO A 251 10.72 15.70 27.16
N LEU A 252 9.83 14.77 27.53
CA LEU A 252 8.65 15.03 28.34
C LEU A 252 8.82 14.44 29.73
N SER A 253 8.48 15.21 30.77
CA SER A 253 8.44 14.68 32.13
C SER A 253 7.40 13.56 32.26
N PRO A 254 7.53 12.65 33.24
CA PRO A 254 6.49 11.65 33.52
C PRO A 254 5.10 12.29 33.71
N GLU A 255 5.03 13.39 34.47
CA GLU A 255 3.80 14.15 34.70
C GLU A 255 3.17 14.67 33.40
N GLN A 256 3.98 15.16 32.44
CA GLN A 256 3.48 15.59 31.14
C GLN A 256 2.93 14.41 30.32
N ARG A 257 3.58 13.25 30.36
CA ARG A 257 3.11 12.03 29.66
C ARG A 257 1.78 11.55 30.24
N ASP A 258 1.65 11.51 31.56
CA ASP A 258 0.42 11.11 32.25
C ASP A 258 -0.72 12.10 31.98
N ALA A 259 -0.44 13.41 32.01
CA ALA A 259 -1.41 14.44 31.65
C ALA A 259 -1.87 14.33 30.19
N ILE A 260 -0.97 14.02 29.24
CA ILE A 260 -1.32 13.80 27.83
C ILE A 260 -2.19 12.54 27.69
N ALA A 261 -1.91 11.46 28.42
CA ALA A 261 -2.73 10.26 28.41
C ALA A 261 -4.16 10.52 28.92
N VAL A 262 -4.30 11.26 30.02
CA VAL A 262 -5.61 11.67 30.57
C VAL A 262 -6.37 12.57 29.59
N ALA A 263 -5.69 13.54 28.96
CA ALA A 263 -6.31 14.40 27.95
C ALA A 263 -6.68 13.62 26.67
N ALA A 264 -5.93 12.57 26.30
CA ALA A 264 -6.23 11.71 25.16
C ALA A 264 -7.45 10.81 25.43
N GLU A 265 -7.58 10.25 26.63
CA GLU A 265 -8.80 9.54 27.07
C GLU A 265 -10.04 10.43 26.91
N ALA A 266 -10.01 11.67 27.42
CA ALA A 266 -11.11 12.62 27.28
C ALA A 266 -11.40 12.99 25.81
N ALA A 267 -10.37 13.33 25.04
CA ALA A 267 -10.50 13.65 23.62
C ALA A 267 -10.94 12.44 22.76
N SER A 268 -10.75 11.21 23.22
CA SER A 268 -11.21 10.00 22.53
C SER A 268 -12.75 9.87 22.51
N GLN A 269 -13.43 10.44 23.51
CA GLN A 269 -14.90 10.44 23.61
C GLN A 269 -15.54 11.43 22.63
N GLU A 270 -14.78 12.44 22.19
CA GLU A 270 -15.25 13.47 21.27
C GLU A 270 -15.46 12.97 19.83
N THR A 271 -16.29 13.71 19.10
CA THR A 271 -16.55 13.43 17.68
C THR A 271 -15.39 13.91 16.80
N VAL A 272 -15.16 13.25 15.66
CA VAL A 272 -14.14 13.68 14.67
C VAL A 272 -14.39 15.11 14.17
N ALA A 273 -15.66 15.54 14.12
CA ALA A 273 -16.02 16.91 13.77
C ALA A 273 -15.55 17.91 14.83
N ARG A 274 -15.82 17.63 16.11
CA ARG A 274 -15.42 18.48 17.25
C ARG A 274 -13.90 18.55 17.42
N LEU A 275 -13.19 17.42 17.29
CA LEU A 275 -11.73 17.39 17.30
C LEU A 275 -11.11 18.28 16.20
N LYS A 276 -11.65 18.23 14.97
CA LYS A 276 -11.21 19.12 13.88
C LYS A 276 -11.52 20.60 14.13
N GLU A 277 -12.58 20.91 14.85
CA GLU A 277 -12.92 22.28 15.26
C GLU A 277 -11.91 22.83 16.27
N ILE A 278 -11.63 22.06 17.33
CA ILE A 278 -10.65 22.39 18.38
C ILE A 278 -9.25 22.60 17.76
N LEU A 279 -8.81 21.68 16.90
CA LEU A 279 -7.52 21.79 16.20
C LEU A 279 -7.46 23.01 15.28
N ARG A 280 -8.57 23.34 14.58
CA ARG A 280 -8.65 24.53 13.71
C ARG A 280 -8.56 25.83 14.52
N ARG A 281 -9.22 25.92 15.68
CA ARG A 281 -9.16 27.07 16.60
C ARG A 281 -7.72 27.37 17.07
N ASN A 282 -6.90 26.32 17.16
CA ASN A 282 -5.50 26.36 17.58
C ASN A 282 -4.48 26.38 16.42
N ASN A 283 -4.93 26.60 15.18
CA ASN A 283 -4.09 26.57 13.98
C ASN A 283 -3.23 25.29 13.85
N GLN A 284 -3.80 24.15 14.24
CA GLN A 284 -3.16 22.83 14.18
C GLN A 284 -3.61 22.02 12.96
N LYS A 285 -2.85 20.97 12.63
CA LYS A 285 -3.12 20.11 11.47
C LYS A 285 -4.36 19.22 11.67
N ILE A 286 -5.41 19.47 10.88
CA ILE A 286 -6.72 18.79 10.96
C ILE A 286 -6.86 17.48 10.15
N SER A 287 -5.80 17.01 9.49
CA SER A 287 -5.78 15.79 8.67
C SER A 287 -5.18 14.60 9.42
N GLY A 288 -5.80 13.43 9.39
CA GLY A 288 -5.29 12.22 10.04
C GLY A 288 -6.37 11.15 10.27
N THR A 289 -6.03 10.10 11.01
CA THR A 289 -7.00 9.19 11.65
C THR A 289 -7.78 9.89 12.77
N LYS A 290 -8.73 9.22 13.46
CA LYS A 290 -9.31 9.79 14.68
C LYS A 290 -8.22 9.96 15.75
N ASP A 291 -7.42 8.92 15.95
CA ASP A 291 -6.38 8.85 16.98
C ASP A 291 -5.31 9.95 16.79
N ASP A 292 -4.92 10.24 15.54
CA ASP A 292 -4.07 11.38 15.18
C ASP A 292 -4.61 12.73 15.67
N LEU A 293 -5.93 12.91 15.66
CA LEU A 293 -6.59 14.16 16.06
C LEU A 293 -6.76 14.23 17.58
N VAL A 294 -7.08 13.10 18.21
CA VAL A 294 -7.13 12.92 19.67
C VAL A 294 -5.76 13.27 20.28
N GLN A 295 -4.70 12.64 19.78
CA GLN A 295 -3.34 12.83 20.28
C GLN A 295 -2.86 14.28 20.15
N ARG A 296 -3.09 14.94 19.01
CA ARG A 296 -2.75 16.37 18.82
C ARG A 296 -3.58 17.31 19.68
N ALA A 297 -4.84 16.98 19.95
CA ALA A 297 -5.67 17.78 20.85
C ALA A 297 -5.18 17.66 22.30
N ALA A 298 -4.83 16.45 22.74
CA ALA A 298 -4.28 16.18 24.06
C ALA A 298 -2.90 16.83 24.30
N GLU A 299 -1.95 16.65 23.38
CA GLU A 299 -0.65 17.35 23.41
C GLU A 299 -0.82 18.87 23.39
N GLY A 300 -1.77 19.36 22.59
CA GLY A 300 -2.10 20.76 22.49
C GLY A 300 -2.64 21.34 23.80
N GLU A 301 -3.52 20.61 24.49
CA GLU A 301 -4.11 21.03 25.76
C GLU A 301 -3.09 21.04 26.91
N VAL A 302 -2.18 20.06 26.95
CA VAL A 302 -1.18 19.95 28.04
C VAL A 302 0.03 20.85 27.83
N MET A 303 0.57 20.91 26.61
CA MET A 303 1.83 21.61 26.31
C MET A 303 1.63 22.95 25.57
N GLY A 304 0.42 23.23 25.08
CA GLY A 304 0.15 24.34 24.18
C GLY A 304 0.22 23.98 22.69
N ALA A 305 -0.36 24.84 21.87
CA ALA A 305 -0.41 24.73 20.42
C ALA A 305 0.98 24.90 19.80
N ILE A 306 1.37 23.99 18.91
CA ILE A 306 2.64 24.10 18.18
C ILE A 306 2.51 25.24 17.15
N PRO A 307 3.45 26.22 17.10
CA PRO A 307 3.37 27.30 16.13
C PRO A 307 3.61 26.78 14.70
N LYS A 308 3.28 27.63 13.72
CA LYS A 308 3.75 27.45 12.34
C LYS A 308 5.28 27.48 12.30
N CYS A 309 5.86 26.83 11.28
CA CYS A 309 7.30 26.80 11.07
C CYS A 309 7.87 28.22 10.95
N PRO A 310 8.91 28.61 11.71
CA PRO A 310 9.48 29.95 11.63
C PRO A 310 10.27 30.22 10.35
N GLU A 311 10.76 29.19 9.65
CA GLU A 311 11.46 29.36 8.36
C GLU A 311 10.50 29.59 7.18
N CYS A 312 9.43 28.80 7.08
CA CYS A 312 8.55 28.82 5.90
C CYS A 312 7.14 29.37 6.15
N SER A 313 6.81 29.75 7.39
CA SER A 313 5.53 30.30 7.86
C SER A 313 4.26 29.46 7.64
N GLU A 314 4.29 28.49 6.71
CA GLU A 314 3.14 27.66 6.35
C GLU A 314 3.21 26.22 6.88
N GLY A 315 4.42 25.67 7.01
CA GLY A 315 4.62 24.30 7.45
C GLY A 315 4.11 24.05 8.88
N PHE A 316 3.37 22.96 9.07
CA PHE A 316 3.01 22.46 10.40
C PHE A 316 4.16 21.60 10.95
N LEU A 317 4.78 22.06 12.03
CA LEU A 317 5.86 21.34 12.70
C LEU A 317 5.36 20.01 13.30
N ARG A 318 6.24 19.00 13.33
CA ARG A 318 6.05 17.73 14.03
C ARG A 318 6.99 17.66 15.23
N PHE A 319 6.47 17.34 16.39
CA PHE A 319 7.26 17.09 17.60
C PHE A 319 7.63 15.60 17.67
N ASP A 320 8.88 15.31 18.02
CA ASP A 320 9.40 13.96 18.25
C ASP A 320 9.52 13.68 19.76
N HIS A 321 8.70 12.74 20.26
CA HIS A 321 8.64 12.35 21.67
C HIS A 321 9.89 11.64 22.18
N ASN A 322 10.77 11.18 21.30
CA ASN A 322 12.04 10.55 21.66
C ASN A 322 13.16 11.59 21.71
N SER A 323 13.31 12.44 20.68
CA SER A 323 14.45 13.35 20.56
C SER A 323 14.22 14.79 21.05
N GLY A 324 12.96 15.18 21.25
CA GLY A 324 12.56 16.54 21.63
C GLY A 324 12.62 17.56 20.49
N VAL A 325 12.88 17.10 19.27
CA VAL A 325 13.07 17.97 18.10
C VAL A 325 11.74 18.23 17.41
N TYR A 326 11.45 19.50 17.18
CA TYR A 326 10.44 19.94 16.22
C TYR A 326 11.04 19.93 14.82
N SER A 327 10.35 19.32 13.87
CA SER A 327 10.79 19.24 12.47
C SER A 327 9.70 19.70 11.50
N CYS A 328 10.07 20.50 10.50
CA CYS A 328 9.14 20.89 9.44
C CYS A 328 9.16 19.86 8.30
N PRO A 329 8.01 19.28 7.90
CA PRO A 329 7.90 18.37 6.77
C PRO A 329 7.57 19.10 5.46
N GLY A 330 7.86 20.39 5.33
CA GLY A 330 7.39 21.22 4.22
C GLY A 330 5.88 21.52 4.24
N PHE A 331 5.41 22.15 3.17
CA PHE A 331 3.99 22.48 2.94
C PHE A 331 3.63 22.33 1.45
N MET A 332 2.33 22.42 1.15
CA MET A 332 1.79 22.51 -0.20
C MET A 332 1.12 23.88 -0.34
N ASP A 333 1.41 24.60 -1.41
CA ASP A 333 0.88 25.94 -1.64
C ASP A 333 -0.53 25.91 -2.28
N SER A 334 -1.01 27.09 -2.70
CA SER A 334 -2.30 27.26 -3.39
C SER A 334 -2.33 26.73 -4.82
N GLU A 335 -1.17 26.53 -5.45
CA GLU A 335 -1.03 26.04 -6.83
C GLU A 335 -0.90 24.50 -6.86
N GLY A 336 -0.68 23.88 -5.70
CA GLY A 336 -0.57 22.43 -5.51
C GLY A 336 0.87 21.93 -5.48
N ASP A 337 1.84 22.84 -5.53
CA ASP A 337 3.26 22.52 -5.50
C ASP A 337 3.76 22.33 -4.05
N TYR A 338 4.68 21.38 -3.91
CA TYR A 338 5.20 20.96 -2.61
C TYR A 338 6.55 21.64 -2.32
N HIS A 339 6.52 22.56 -1.36
CA HIS A 339 7.69 23.28 -0.88
C HIS A 339 8.36 22.51 0.26
N ARG A 340 9.55 21.96 -0.02
CA ARG A 340 10.37 21.29 0.99
C ARG A 340 10.97 22.33 1.94
N CYS A 341 10.75 22.15 3.24
CA CYS A 341 11.46 22.86 4.30
C CYS A 341 12.32 21.86 5.09
N THR A 342 13.46 22.32 5.61
CA THR A 342 14.41 21.49 6.36
C THR A 342 14.56 21.91 7.82
N PHE A 343 13.80 22.90 8.29
CA PHE A 343 13.81 23.40 9.66
C PHE A 343 13.75 22.27 10.70
N LYS A 344 14.67 22.32 11.66
CA LYS A 344 14.68 21.51 12.88
C LYS A 344 15.17 22.35 14.05
N SER A 345 14.46 22.30 15.18
CA SER A 345 14.87 22.96 16.42
C SER A 345 14.33 22.20 17.64
N LYS A 346 15.02 22.30 18.78
CA LYS A 346 14.44 21.93 20.09
C LYS A 346 13.72 23.13 20.73
N ASP A 347 14.23 24.32 20.48
CA ASP A 347 13.76 25.58 21.06
C ASP A 347 12.59 26.14 20.23
N ILE A 348 11.38 25.69 20.56
CA ILE A 348 10.13 26.19 20.01
C ILE A 348 9.19 26.55 21.15
N VAL A 349 8.81 27.83 21.23
CA VAL A 349 7.80 28.32 22.17
C VAL A 349 6.43 27.93 21.66
N ARG A 350 5.71 27.08 22.41
CA ARG A 350 4.30 26.74 22.13
C ARG A 350 3.39 27.90 22.51
N LEU A 351 2.31 28.07 21.75
CA LEU A 351 1.29 29.10 21.96
C LEU A 351 0.24 28.60 22.96
N PRO A 352 -0.39 29.48 23.78
CA PRO A 352 -1.45 29.09 24.68
C PRO A 352 -2.61 28.38 23.97
N TRP A 353 -3.08 27.26 24.54
CA TRP A 353 -4.18 26.49 23.98
C TRP A 353 -5.53 27.18 24.20
N LYS A 354 -6.32 27.27 23.14
CA LYS A 354 -7.67 27.80 23.12
C LYS A 354 -8.66 26.64 23.14
N LYS A 355 -9.35 26.45 24.27
CA LYS A 355 -10.41 25.43 24.39
C LYS A 355 -11.59 25.77 23.46
#